data_AF-A0A946HJB0-F1
#
_entry.id   AF-A0A946HJB0-F1
#
_cell.length_a   1.000
_cell.length_b   1.000
_cell.length_c   1.000
_cell.angle_alpha   90.00
_cell.angle_beta   90.00
_cell.angle_gamma   90.00
#
_symmetry.space_group_name_H-M   'P 1'
#
loop_
_entity.id
_entity.type
_entity.pdbx_description
1 polymer ?
#
loop_
_entity_poly.entity_id
_entity_poly.type
_entity_poly.pdbx_seq_one_letter_code
_entity_poly.pdbx_strand_id
1 'polypeptide(L)'
;MMFAVARQIPEASASTHAGKWEKSKFMGVELTGKTLGVIGAGNIGGIVCDRARGLKMKVVAYDPFLSEEKADKMGVEKVTLETLLLRADFITLHVPLTEQTKNILSAENLAKTKKGVRIINCARGGLVDESALAELLVSGHIAGAAFDVFKTEPAKENPLFDLPNVVCTPHLGAATTEAQENVALQVAEQMSDYLLTGAVTNALNMPSVTAEEAKVMGPWVTLATHLGGFVGQMTDEPVTAINILYDGTVSEMNLEALNCAAVAGIMKRANPDVNMVSAPVIAKDRGIKISTTRQDKAGTFEGYIKVTVVTANRERSVAGTVFSDGKPRFIQIKGINIDAEIGAHMLYTTNKDVPGIIGTLGQTMGENGVNIANFTLGRAAAGGEAIALLYVDHPVAPEVLGKLEATGLFQQVKPLQFDIG
;
A
#
# COMPACT_ATOMS: atom_id res chain seq x y z
N MET A 1 -22.73 -0.55 -21.45
CA MET A 1 -23.58 -0.01 -20.37
C MET A 1 -24.20 1.35 -20.65
N MET A 2 -23.43 2.44 -20.81
CA MET A 2 -24.00 3.79 -21.07
C MET A 2 -24.97 3.87 -22.27
N PHE A 3 -24.61 3.26 -23.42
CA PHE A 3 -25.52 3.19 -24.58
C PHE A 3 -26.78 2.37 -24.31
N ALA A 4 -26.67 1.27 -23.55
CA ALA A 4 -27.77 0.38 -23.25
C ALA A 4 -28.87 1.09 -22.46
N VAL A 5 -28.49 1.85 -21.41
CA VAL A 5 -29.44 2.66 -20.64
C VAL A 5 -29.93 3.90 -21.40
N ALA A 6 -29.09 4.52 -22.23
CA ALA A 6 -29.50 5.67 -23.03
C ALA A 6 -30.59 5.31 -24.06
N ARG A 7 -30.62 4.05 -24.51
CA ARG A 7 -31.51 3.57 -25.58
C ARG A 7 -32.48 2.46 -25.15
N GLN A 8 -32.51 2.11 -23.86
CA GLN A 8 -33.39 1.07 -23.29
C GLN A 8 -33.26 -0.26 -24.05
N ILE A 9 -32.01 -0.64 -24.37
CA ILE A 9 -31.72 -1.75 -25.29
C ILE A 9 -32.28 -3.09 -24.79
N PRO A 10 -32.06 -3.51 -23.53
CA PRO A 10 -32.55 -4.82 -23.07
C PRO A 10 -34.06 -4.96 -23.17
N GLU A 11 -34.81 -3.94 -22.73
CA GLU A 11 -36.27 -3.95 -22.70
C GLU A 11 -36.85 -3.87 -24.13
N ALA A 12 -36.25 -3.03 -24.99
CA ALA A 12 -36.65 -2.92 -26.40
C ALA A 12 -36.38 -4.23 -27.15
N SER A 13 -35.23 -4.86 -26.90
CA SER A 13 -34.87 -6.16 -27.45
C SER A 13 -35.86 -7.24 -27.02
N ALA A 14 -36.11 -7.36 -25.71
CA ALA A 14 -37.06 -8.34 -25.16
C ALA A 14 -38.48 -8.17 -25.74
N SER A 15 -38.97 -6.93 -25.85
CA SER A 15 -40.27 -6.63 -26.46
C SER A 15 -40.34 -7.07 -27.93
N THR A 16 -39.28 -6.78 -28.70
CA THR A 16 -39.21 -7.14 -30.12
C THR A 16 -39.10 -8.66 -30.32
N HIS A 17 -38.31 -9.36 -29.51
CA HIS A 17 -38.23 -10.82 -29.51
C HIS A 17 -39.57 -11.49 -29.16
N ALA A 18 -40.39 -10.85 -28.31
CA ALA A 18 -41.75 -11.27 -28.02
C ALA A 18 -42.76 -10.98 -29.16
N GLY A 19 -42.29 -10.52 -30.33
CA GLY A 19 -43.11 -10.24 -31.51
C GLY A 19 -43.87 -8.91 -31.46
N LYS A 20 -43.60 -8.04 -30.48
CA LYS A 20 -44.24 -6.73 -30.37
C LYS A 20 -43.48 -5.67 -31.17
N TRP A 21 -44.18 -4.61 -31.58
CA TRP A 21 -43.60 -3.47 -32.28
C TRP A 21 -43.95 -2.13 -31.60
N GLU A 22 -43.39 -1.92 -30.41
CA GLU A 22 -43.75 -0.82 -29.50
C GLU A 22 -42.89 0.44 -29.72
N LYS A 23 -42.74 0.91 -30.96
CA LYS A 23 -41.85 2.05 -31.29
C LYS A 23 -42.12 3.30 -30.44
N SER A 24 -43.39 3.60 -30.14
CA SER A 24 -43.80 4.77 -29.36
C SER A 24 -43.51 4.66 -27.86
N LYS A 25 -43.27 3.45 -27.35
CA LYS A 25 -42.99 3.19 -25.93
C LYS A 25 -41.55 3.54 -25.55
N PHE A 26 -40.61 3.37 -26.48
CA PHE A 26 -39.18 3.56 -26.22
C PHE A 26 -38.72 4.92 -26.74
N MET A 27 -38.25 5.77 -25.84
CA MET A 27 -37.72 7.09 -26.17
C MET A 27 -36.35 7.24 -25.52
N GLY A 28 -35.31 7.05 -26.34
CA GLY A 28 -33.93 7.18 -25.90
C GLY A 28 -33.46 8.64 -25.80
N VAL A 29 -32.20 8.79 -25.41
CA VAL A 29 -31.49 10.08 -25.40
C VAL A 29 -30.22 9.99 -26.24
N GLU A 30 -29.85 11.10 -26.88
CA GLU A 30 -28.59 11.24 -27.59
C GLU A 30 -27.44 11.56 -26.63
N LEU A 31 -26.26 10.98 -26.86
CA LEU A 31 -25.05 11.26 -26.08
C LEU A 31 -24.29 12.50 -26.58
N THR A 32 -24.27 12.74 -27.90
CA THR A 32 -23.59 13.86 -28.54
C THR A 32 -23.95 15.19 -27.86
N GLY A 33 -22.94 16.00 -27.53
CA GLY A 33 -23.12 17.32 -26.93
C GLY A 33 -23.59 17.34 -25.47
N LYS A 34 -23.95 16.18 -24.89
CA LYS A 34 -24.27 16.05 -23.45
C LYS A 34 -23.00 16.09 -22.60
N THR A 35 -23.17 16.39 -21.32
CA THR A 35 -22.08 16.39 -20.34
C THR A 35 -21.95 15.02 -19.67
N LEU A 36 -20.78 14.40 -19.79
CA LEU A 36 -20.39 13.22 -19.03
C LEU A 36 -19.56 13.66 -17.82
N GLY A 37 -20.05 13.34 -16.62
CA GLY A 37 -19.31 13.40 -15.37
C GLY A 37 -18.57 12.09 -15.11
N VAL A 38 -17.25 12.14 -15.00
CA VAL A 38 -16.39 10.99 -14.69
C VAL A 38 -15.87 11.12 -13.26
N ILE A 39 -16.27 10.20 -12.38
CA ILE A 39 -15.77 10.12 -11.00
C ILE A 39 -14.60 9.13 -11.00
N GLY A 40 -13.37 9.64 -10.89
CA GLY A 40 -12.11 8.88 -11.01
C GLY A 40 -11.56 8.90 -12.44
N ALA A 41 -10.40 9.53 -12.62
CA ALA A 41 -9.71 9.69 -13.91
C ALA A 41 -8.38 8.90 -13.95
N GLY A 42 -8.36 7.74 -13.29
CA GLY A 42 -7.28 6.75 -13.39
C GLY A 42 -7.25 6.05 -14.75
N ASN A 43 -6.62 4.88 -14.84
CA ASN A 43 -6.41 4.18 -16.12
C ASN A 43 -7.71 3.95 -16.91
N ILE A 44 -8.73 3.35 -16.29
CA ILE A 44 -10.01 3.07 -16.95
C ILE A 44 -10.79 4.36 -17.20
N GLY A 45 -10.88 5.24 -16.19
CA GLY A 45 -11.59 6.51 -16.29
C GLY A 45 -11.05 7.42 -17.39
N GLY A 46 -9.73 7.45 -17.57
CA GLY A 46 -9.08 8.18 -18.66
C GLY A 46 -9.41 7.63 -20.05
N ILE A 47 -9.46 6.31 -20.21
CA ILE A 47 -9.90 5.70 -21.47
C ILE A 47 -11.38 6.01 -21.74
N VAL A 48 -12.22 6.03 -20.70
CA VAL A 48 -13.63 6.43 -20.85
C VAL A 48 -13.75 7.90 -21.26
N CYS A 49 -12.92 8.78 -20.69
CA CYS A 49 -12.87 10.19 -21.08
C CYS A 49 -12.53 10.36 -22.57
N ASP A 50 -11.49 9.67 -23.04
CA ASP A 50 -11.07 9.69 -24.44
C ASP A 50 -12.19 9.23 -25.39
N ARG A 51 -12.80 8.07 -25.09
CA ARG A 51 -13.92 7.53 -25.87
C ARG A 51 -15.13 8.46 -25.87
N ALA A 52 -15.46 9.09 -24.74
CA ALA A 52 -16.57 10.03 -24.64
C ALA A 52 -16.33 11.31 -25.45
N ARG A 53 -15.09 11.82 -25.50
CA ARG A 53 -14.72 12.93 -26.40
C ARG A 53 -14.83 12.53 -27.86
N GLY A 54 -14.48 11.29 -28.21
CA GLY A 54 -14.73 10.72 -29.54
C GLY A 54 -16.21 10.78 -29.94
N LEU A 55 -17.12 10.54 -28.99
CA LEU A 55 -18.57 10.68 -29.14
C LEU A 55 -19.08 12.15 -29.07
N LYS A 56 -18.16 13.12 -29.04
CA LYS A 56 -18.45 14.57 -28.94
C LYS A 56 -19.27 14.94 -27.70
N MET A 57 -19.08 14.22 -26.59
CA MET A 57 -19.56 14.63 -25.28
C MET A 57 -18.66 15.72 -24.69
N LYS A 58 -19.22 16.53 -23.78
CA LYS A 58 -18.44 17.42 -22.91
C LYS A 58 -18.04 16.63 -21.67
N VAL A 59 -16.74 16.45 -21.42
CA VAL A 59 -16.28 15.60 -20.31
C VAL A 59 -15.78 16.47 -19.16
N VAL A 60 -16.37 16.28 -17.98
CA VAL A 60 -15.92 16.85 -16.72
C VAL A 60 -15.51 15.72 -15.77
N ALA A 61 -14.40 15.87 -15.06
CA ALA A 61 -13.84 14.81 -14.23
C ALA A 61 -13.61 15.29 -12.79
N TYR A 62 -14.02 14.47 -11.82
CA TYR A 62 -13.66 14.63 -10.41
C TYR A 62 -12.69 13.52 -10.02
N ASP A 63 -11.48 13.90 -9.64
CA ASP A 63 -10.46 13.02 -9.07
C ASP A 63 -9.50 13.87 -8.21
N PRO A 64 -9.42 13.64 -6.88
CA PRO A 64 -8.54 14.39 -6.00
C PRO A 64 -7.06 14.33 -6.39
N PHE A 65 -6.64 13.28 -7.10
CA PHE A 65 -5.26 13.02 -7.47
C PHE A 65 -4.94 13.42 -8.92
N LEU A 66 -5.91 13.92 -9.67
CA LEU A 66 -5.69 14.42 -11.03
C LEU A 66 -5.09 15.84 -10.98
N SER A 67 -3.94 16.06 -11.61
CA SER A 67 -3.40 17.42 -11.79
C SER A 67 -4.11 18.16 -12.94
N GLU A 68 -4.13 19.49 -12.89
CA GLU A 68 -4.67 20.31 -13.99
C GLU A 68 -3.97 20.02 -15.31
N GLU A 69 -2.63 19.92 -15.31
CA GLU A 69 -1.84 19.60 -16.50
C GLU A 69 -2.25 18.26 -17.13
N LYS A 70 -2.54 17.24 -16.29
CA LYS A 70 -2.97 15.93 -16.79
C LYS A 70 -4.41 15.99 -17.34
N ALA A 71 -5.30 16.75 -16.70
CA ALA A 71 -6.65 16.98 -17.21
C ALA A 71 -6.64 17.67 -18.58
N ASP A 72 -5.81 18.71 -18.74
CA ASP A 72 -5.62 19.43 -20.01
C ASP A 72 -5.11 18.50 -21.12
N LYS A 73 -4.10 17.67 -20.83
CA LYS A 73 -3.57 16.66 -21.78
C LYS A 73 -4.65 15.64 -22.19
N MET A 74 -5.52 15.25 -21.27
CA MET A 74 -6.66 14.36 -21.55
C MET A 74 -7.79 15.08 -22.31
N GLY A 75 -7.76 16.41 -22.37
CA GLY A 75 -8.79 17.25 -22.97
C GLY A 75 -10.11 17.22 -22.20
N VAL A 76 -10.04 17.10 -20.87
CA VAL A 76 -11.20 17.09 -19.96
C VAL A 76 -11.08 18.22 -18.95
N GLU A 77 -12.22 18.70 -18.46
CA GLU A 77 -12.26 19.74 -17.43
C GLU A 77 -12.24 19.09 -16.04
N LYS A 78 -11.21 19.36 -15.24
CA LYS A 78 -11.19 18.94 -13.83
C LYS A 78 -12.14 19.84 -13.03
N VAL A 79 -13.02 19.22 -12.23
CA VAL A 79 -14.03 19.93 -11.43
C VAL A 79 -14.17 19.34 -10.03
N THR A 80 -14.83 20.06 -9.12
CA THR A 80 -15.26 19.51 -7.83
C THR A 80 -16.40 18.50 -8.01
N LEU A 81 -16.58 17.60 -7.05
CA LEU A 81 -17.68 16.63 -7.08
C LEU A 81 -19.04 17.34 -7.21
N GLU A 82 -19.27 18.39 -6.42
CA GLU A 82 -20.50 19.19 -6.48
C GLU A 82 -20.76 19.75 -7.89
N THR A 83 -19.74 20.35 -8.51
CA THR A 83 -19.84 20.89 -9.87
C THR A 83 -20.17 19.80 -10.89
N LEU A 84 -19.58 18.61 -10.74
CA LEU A 84 -19.88 17.45 -11.59
C LEU A 84 -21.35 17.04 -11.45
N LEU A 85 -21.87 16.88 -10.22
CA LEU A 85 -23.24 16.45 -9.95
C LEU A 85 -24.26 17.41 -10.58
N LEU A 86 -24.03 18.73 -10.48
CA LEU A 86 -24.94 19.75 -10.99
C LEU A 86 -24.97 19.85 -12.53
N ARG A 87 -23.89 19.46 -13.21
CA ARG A 87 -23.72 19.66 -14.66
C ARG A 87 -23.95 18.40 -15.49
N ALA A 88 -23.69 17.22 -14.93
CA ALA A 88 -23.65 15.98 -15.69
C ALA A 88 -25.05 15.53 -16.14
N ASP A 89 -25.17 15.15 -17.42
CA ASP A 89 -26.31 14.42 -17.97
C ASP A 89 -26.12 12.90 -17.80
N PHE A 90 -24.87 12.45 -17.74
CA PHE A 90 -24.44 11.09 -17.47
C PHE A 90 -23.34 11.10 -16.42
N ILE A 91 -23.37 10.20 -15.45
CA ILE A 91 -22.31 10.03 -14.46
C ILE A 91 -21.80 8.60 -14.52
N THR A 92 -20.47 8.43 -14.59
CA THR A 92 -19.80 7.12 -14.57
C THR A 92 -18.73 7.08 -13.49
N LEU A 93 -18.63 5.96 -12.78
CA LEU A 93 -17.69 5.78 -11.67
C LEU A 93 -16.54 4.86 -12.08
N HIS A 94 -15.31 5.25 -11.73
CA HIS A 94 -14.04 4.56 -11.99
C HIS A 94 -13.04 4.73 -10.85
N VAL A 95 -13.54 4.66 -9.61
CA VAL A 95 -12.74 4.72 -8.38
C VAL A 95 -12.70 3.35 -7.68
N PRO A 96 -11.64 3.04 -6.91
CA PRO A 96 -11.67 1.88 -6.02
C PRO A 96 -12.70 2.09 -4.90
N LEU A 97 -13.10 1.00 -4.24
CA LEU A 97 -13.91 1.06 -3.02
C LEU A 97 -12.98 1.22 -1.82
N THR A 98 -13.06 2.37 -1.15
CA THR A 98 -12.38 2.70 0.10
C THR A 98 -13.39 3.38 1.04
N GLU A 99 -13.02 3.63 2.30
CA GLU A 99 -13.91 4.37 3.21
C GLU A 99 -14.24 5.78 2.71
N GLN A 100 -13.35 6.42 1.94
CA GLN A 100 -13.59 7.75 1.35
C GLN A 100 -14.48 7.73 0.11
N THR A 101 -14.55 6.61 -0.62
CA THR A 101 -15.33 6.50 -1.88
C THR A 101 -16.61 5.68 -1.73
N LYS A 102 -16.76 4.97 -0.60
CA LYS A 102 -17.97 4.26 -0.24
C LYS A 102 -19.16 5.21 -0.21
N ASN A 103 -20.21 4.86 -0.95
CA ASN A 103 -21.39 5.69 -1.17
C ASN A 103 -21.03 7.14 -1.55
N ILE A 104 -20.01 7.33 -2.40
CA ILE A 104 -19.70 8.67 -2.95
C ILE A 104 -20.92 9.29 -3.65
N LEU A 105 -21.76 8.45 -4.26
CA LEU A 105 -23.14 8.82 -4.63
C LEU A 105 -24.11 8.32 -3.56
N SER A 106 -24.08 8.98 -2.40
CA SER A 106 -25.06 8.82 -1.31
C SER A 106 -26.41 9.42 -1.69
N ALA A 107 -27.45 9.18 -0.87
CA ALA A 107 -28.76 9.83 -1.03
C ALA A 107 -28.64 11.37 -1.18
N GLU A 108 -27.79 12.00 -0.38
CA GLU A 108 -27.55 13.45 -0.42
C GLU A 108 -26.94 13.89 -1.76
N ASN A 109 -25.91 13.19 -2.25
CA ASN A 109 -25.25 13.54 -3.50
C ASN A 109 -26.11 13.20 -4.72
N LEU A 110 -26.86 12.11 -4.68
CA LEU A 110 -27.82 11.77 -5.72
C LEU A 110 -28.91 12.85 -5.85
N ALA A 111 -29.39 13.41 -4.74
CA ALA A 111 -30.39 14.48 -4.75
C ALA A 111 -29.88 15.79 -5.39
N LYS A 112 -28.57 16.05 -5.34
CA LYS A 112 -27.93 17.22 -5.99
C LYS A 112 -27.79 17.08 -7.51
N THR A 113 -27.94 15.86 -8.04
CA THR A 113 -27.77 15.64 -9.47
C THR A 113 -28.84 16.35 -10.31
N LYS A 114 -28.50 16.63 -11.57
CA LYS A 114 -29.47 17.12 -12.54
C LYS A 114 -30.65 16.15 -12.69
N LYS A 115 -31.88 16.67 -12.69
CA LYS A 115 -33.08 15.89 -13.04
C LYS A 115 -32.92 15.26 -14.43
N GLY A 116 -33.17 13.95 -14.51
CA GLY A 116 -33.04 13.16 -15.73
C GLY A 116 -31.63 12.63 -16.02
N VAL A 117 -30.68 12.79 -15.08
CA VAL A 117 -29.35 12.19 -15.17
C VAL A 117 -29.44 10.66 -15.30
N ARG A 118 -28.42 10.05 -15.92
CA ARG A 118 -28.23 8.59 -15.93
C ARG A 118 -26.94 8.20 -15.22
N ILE A 119 -27.00 7.18 -14.37
CA ILE A 119 -25.87 6.75 -13.52
C ILE A 119 -25.33 5.40 -14.00
N ILE A 120 -24.02 5.29 -14.17
CA ILE A 120 -23.34 4.08 -14.64
C ILE A 120 -22.30 3.65 -13.61
N ASN A 121 -22.42 2.41 -13.11
CA ASN A 121 -21.42 1.82 -12.23
C ASN A 121 -20.95 0.48 -12.77
N CYS A 122 -19.73 0.47 -13.32
CA CYS A 122 -19.01 -0.74 -13.71
C CYS A 122 -17.66 -0.84 -13.00
N ALA A 123 -17.52 -0.18 -11.84
CA ALA A 123 -16.26 -0.11 -11.10
C ALA A 123 -16.27 -1.03 -9.88
N ARG A 124 -16.99 -0.65 -8.83
CA ARG A 124 -17.13 -1.44 -7.59
C ARG A 124 -18.53 -1.30 -7.02
N GLY A 125 -19.05 -2.39 -6.46
CA GLY A 125 -20.25 -2.35 -5.62
C GLY A 125 -20.08 -1.43 -4.42
N GLY A 126 -21.16 -0.79 -3.96
CA GLY A 126 -21.13 0.09 -2.79
C GLY A 126 -20.53 1.49 -3.00
N LEU A 127 -20.25 1.89 -4.25
CA LEU A 127 -19.93 3.29 -4.58
C LEU A 127 -21.17 4.18 -4.68
N VAL A 128 -22.33 3.56 -4.90
CA VAL A 128 -23.63 4.22 -5.01
C VAL A 128 -24.55 3.59 -3.95
N ASP A 129 -25.32 4.43 -3.27
CA ASP A 129 -26.40 3.94 -2.41
C ASP A 129 -27.54 3.39 -3.30
N GLU A 130 -27.57 2.07 -3.45
CA GLU A 130 -28.50 1.37 -4.34
C GLU A 130 -29.97 1.55 -3.93
N SER A 131 -30.24 1.72 -2.62
CA SER A 131 -31.61 1.95 -2.13
C SER A 131 -32.07 3.37 -2.44
N ALA A 132 -31.23 4.37 -2.15
CA ALA A 132 -31.54 5.76 -2.50
C ALA A 132 -31.65 5.99 -4.02
N LEU A 133 -30.80 5.30 -4.80
CA LEU A 133 -30.89 5.32 -6.26
C LEU A 133 -32.24 4.75 -6.74
N ALA A 134 -32.70 3.63 -6.18
CA ALA A 134 -33.99 3.03 -6.53
C ALA A 134 -35.16 3.99 -6.26
N GLU A 135 -35.18 4.66 -5.11
CA GLU A 135 -36.21 5.66 -4.78
C GLU A 135 -36.20 6.82 -5.79
N LEU A 136 -35.01 7.31 -6.17
CA LEU A 136 -34.89 8.42 -7.11
C LEU A 136 -35.20 8.02 -8.56
N LEU A 137 -35.01 6.77 -8.94
CA LEU A 137 -35.49 6.21 -10.21
C LEU A 137 -37.02 6.12 -10.23
N VAL A 138 -37.63 5.64 -9.15
CA VAL A 138 -39.10 5.56 -9.01
C VAL A 138 -39.74 6.94 -9.01
N SER A 139 -39.12 7.93 -8.34
CA SER A 139 -39.60 9.32 -8.35
C SER A 139 -39.43 10.05 -9.69
N GLY A 140 -38.62 9.50 -10.59
CA GLY A 140 -38.28 10.12 -11.88
C GLY A 140 -37.22 11.22 -11.82
N HIS A 141 -36.59 11.46 -10.67
CA HIS A 141 -35.43 12.37 -10.58
C HIS A 141 -34.25 11.83 -11.40
N ILE A 142 -34.00 10.52 -11.35
CA ILE A 142 -32.99 9.83 -12.16
C ILE A 142 -33.71 9.11 -13.32
N ALA A 143 -33.25 9.34 -14.56
CA ALA A 143 -33.94 8.79 -15.73
C ALA A 143 -33.63 7.31 -15.97
N GLY A 144 -32.47 6.83 -15.50
CA GLY A 144 -32.08 5.42 -15.62
C GLY A 144 -30.70 5.14 -15.04
N ALA A 145 -30.38 3.87 -14.86
CA ALA A 145 -29.06 3.44 -14.39
C ALA A 145 -28.53 2.22 -15.17
N ALA A 146 -27.21 2.03 -15.17
CA ALA A 146 -26.57 0.86 -15.75
C ALA A 146 -25.48 0.31 -14.82
N PHE A 147 -25.68 -0.88 -14.26
CA PHE A 147 -24.83 -1.46 -13.23
C PHE A 147 -24.28 -2.81 -13.67
N ASP A 148 -22.97 -2.99 -13.52
CA ASP A 148 -22.29 -4.28 -13.72
C ASP A 148 -21.85 -4.90 -12.38
N VAL A 149 -21.87 -4.13 -11.30
CA VAL A 149 -21.36 -4.51 -9.98
C VAL A 149 -22.32 -4.08 -8.89
N PHE A 150 -22.39 -4.85 -7.81
CA PHE A 150 -23.36 -4.67 -6.72
C PHE A 150 -22.68 -4.77 -5.36
N LYS A 151 -23.25 -4.12 -4.34
CA LYS A 151 -22.70 -4.12 -2.97
C LYS A 151 -22.48 -5.53 -2.41
N THR A 152 -23.35 -6.47 -2.77
CA THR A 152 -23.24 -7.88 -2.39
C THR A 152 -23.28 -8.74 -3.65
N GLU A 153 -22.25 -9.54 -3.85
CA GLU A 153 -22.13 -10.46 -4.98
C GLU A 153 -21.87 -11.89 -4.46
N PRO A 154 -22.52 -12.94 -5.01
CA PRO A 154 -23.49 -12.91 -6.13
C PRO A 154 -24.80 -12.20 -5.78
N ALA A 155 -25.21 -11.23 -6.60
CA ALA A 155 -26.42 -10.42 -6.38
C ALA A 155 -27.66 -11.20 -6.84
N LYS A 156 -28.31 -11.92 -5.93
CA LYS A 156 -29.56 -12.66 -6.21
C LYS A 156 -30.80 -11.77 -6.12
N GLU A 157 -30.74 -10.75 -5.27
CA GLU A 157 -31.80 -9.79 -5.03
C GLU A 157 -31.16 -8.40 -4.95
N ASN A 158 -31.82 -7.39 -5.55
CA ASN A 158 -31.37 -6.01 -5.49
C ASN A 158 -32.56 -5.07 -5.78
N PRO A 159 -32.71 -3.93 -5.07
CA PRO A 159 -33.81 -2.98 -5.32
C PRO A 159 -33.82 -2.41 -6.75
N LEU A 160 -32.73 -2.54 -7.50
CA LEU A 160 -32.62 -2.05 -8.87
C LEU A 160 -33.13 -3.05 -9.93
N PHE A 161 -33.30 -4.34 -9.60
CA PHE A 161 -33.54 -5.39 -10.62
C PHE A 161 -34.93 -5.33 -11.26
N ASP A 162 -35.94 -4.87 -10.53
CA ASP A 162 -37.31 -4.81 -11.04
C ASP A 162 -37.63 -3.47 -11.74
N LEU A 163 -36.66 -2.57 -11.83
CA LEU A 163 -36.86 -1.23 -12.40
C LEU A 163 -36.64 -1.24 -13.93
N PRO A 164 -37.65 -0.85 -14.74
CA PRO A 164 -37.61 -0.98 -16.21
C PRO A 164 -36.67 0.03 -16.89
N ASN A 165 -36.09 0.97 -16.15
CA ASN A 165 -35.10 1.93 -16.61
C ASN A 165 -33.70 1.64 -16.08
N VAL A 166 -33.45 0.41 -15.60
CA VAL A 166 -32.15 -0.04 -15.13
C VAL A 166 -31.64 -1.21 -15.96
N VAL A 167 -30.39 -1.08 -16.44
CA VAL A 167 -29.69 -2.17 -17.11
C VAL A 167 -28.69 -2.82 -16.14
N CYS A 168 -28.85 -4.11 -15.86
CA CYS A 168 -27.96 -4.86 -14.98
C CYS A 168 -27.20 -5.95 -15.73
N THR A 169 -25.92 -6.14 -15.40
CA THR A 169 -25.09 -7.27 -15.87
C THR A 169 -24.32 -7.91 -14.71
N PRO A 170 -24.02 -9.21 -14.74
CA PRO A 170 -23.42 -9.93 -13.62
C PRO A 170 -21.88 -9.85 -13.63
N HIS A 171 -21.32 -8.65 -13.42
CA HIS A 171 -19.87 -8.41 -13.30
C HIS A 171 -19.04 -8.89 -14.51
N LEU A 172 -19.45 -8.44 -15.71
CA LEU A 172 -18.87 -8.83 -16.98
C LEU A 172 -17.74 -7.91 -17.46
N GLY A 173 -17.37 -6.85 -16.72
CA GLY A 173 -16.42 -5.84 -17.16
C GLY A 173 -15.06 -6.36 -17.66
N ALA A 174 -14.58 -7.48 -17.13
CA ALA A 174 -13.35 -8.16 -17.56
C ALA A 174 -13.60 -9.50 -18.29
N ALA A 175 -14.86 -9.88 -18.53
CA ALA A 175 -15.25 -11.14 -19.15
C ALA A 175 -15.16 -11.05 -20.68
N THR A 176 -13.95 -10.82 -21.20
CA THR A 176 -13.64 -10.79 -22.65
C THR A 176 -12.43 -11.68 -22.92
N THR A 177 -12.40 -12.31 -24.10
CA THR A 177 -11.28 -13.19 -24.49
C THR A 177 -9.95 -12.45 -24.42
N GLU A 178 -9.91 -11.23 -24.93
CA GLU A 178 -8.71 -10.40 -24.98
C GLU A 178 -8.23 -10.02 -23.57
N ALA A 179 -9.13 -9.70 -22.63
CA ALA A 179 -8.73 -9.41 -21.25
C ALA A 179 -8.18 -10.66 -20.56
N GLN A 180 -8.82 -11.82 -20.74
CA GLN A 180 -8.36 -13.08 -20.14
C GLN A 180 -7.00 -13.50 -20.71
N GLU A 181 -6.80 -13.37 -22.02
CA GLU A 181 -5.52 -13.68 -22.68
C GLU A 181 -4.39 -12.75 -22.22
N ASN A 182 -4.64 -11.43 -22.19
CA ASN A 182 -3.64 -10.46 -21.72
C ASN A 182 -3.23 -10.72 -20.26
N VAL A 183 -4.18 -11.04 -19.38
CA VAL A 183 -3.88 -11.37 -17.98
C VAL A 183 -3.09 -12.69 -17.90
N ALA A 184 -3.46 -13.70 -18.68
CA ALA A 184 -2.75 -14.98 -18.68
C ALA A 184 -1.29 -14.83 -19.15
N LEU A 185 -1.06 -14.08 -20.22
CA LEU A 185 0.28 -13.78 -20.73
C LEU A 185 1.09 -13.00 -19.69
N GLN A 186 0.51 -11.93 -19.12
CA GLN A 186 1.19 -11.11 -18.12
C GLN A 186 1.61 -11.94 -16.90
N VAL A 187 0.74 -12.80 -16.37
CA VAL A 187 1.07 -13.65 -15.22
C VAL A 187 2.14 -14.68 -15.60
N ALA A 188 2.06 -15.29 -16.79
CA ALA A 188 3.06 -16.24 -17.26
C ALA A 188 4.45 -15.61 -17.41
N GLU A 189 4.53 -14.40 -17.98
CA GLU A 189 5.77 -13.62 -18.11
C GLU A 189 6.34 -13.27 -16.73
N GLN A 190 5.51 -12.77 -15.80
CA GLN A 190 5.93 -12.45 -14.44
C GLN A 190 6.47 -13.67 -13.69
N MET A 191 5.84 -14.83 -13.85
CA MET A 191 6.34 -16.08 -13.26
C MET A 191 7.67 -16.50 -13.89
N SER A 192 7.79 -16.40 -15.21
CA SER A 192 9.02 -16.72 -15.93
C SER A 192 10.18 -15.82 -15.48
N ASP A 193 9.96 -14.51 -15.45
CA ASP A 193 10.96 -13.52 -15.05
C ASP A 193 11.47 -13.76 -13.63
N TYR A 194 10.56 -14.02 -12.69
CA TYR A 194 10.91 -14.32 -11.31
C TYR A 194 11.71 -15.63 -11.20
N LEU A 195 11.24 -16.72 -11.82
CA LEU A 195 11.87 -18.02 -11.69
C LEU A 195 13.24 -18.11 -12.39
N LEU A 196 13.42 -17.38 -13.49
CA LEU A 196 14.67 -17.40 -14.27
C LEU A 196 15.68 -16.38 -13.78
N THR A 197 15.25 -15.20 -13.34
CA THR A 197 16.14 -14.06 -13.09
C THR A 197 15.98 -13.41 -11.73
N GLY A 198 14.92 -13.75 -10.98
CA GLY A 198 14.56 -13.08 -9.74
C GLY A 198 13.93 -11.70 -9.92
N ALA A 199 13.65 -11.27 -11.17
CA ALA A 199 12.96 -10.01 -11.42
C ALA A 199 11.51 -10.08 -10.96
N VAL A 200 11.01 -8.99 -10.39
CA VAL A 200 9.68 -8.89 -9.81
C VAL A 200 8.99 -7.66 -10.38
N THR A 201 7.79 -7.82 -10.93
CA THR A 201 6.94 -6.72 -11.37
C THR A 201 5.51 -6.93 -10.87
N ASN A 202 4.84 -5.84 -10.46
CA ASN A 202 3.46 -5.83 -9.96
C ASN A 202 3.15 -6.88 -8.87
N ALA A 203 4.14 -7.27 -8.06
CA ALA A 203 3.90 -8.15 -6.93
C ALA A 203 3.08 -7.42 -5.85
N LEU A 204 2.14 -8.15 -5.24
CA LEU A 204 1.26 -7.59 -4.21
C LEU A 204 1.97 -7.34 -2.87
N ASN A 205 3.11 -8.01 -2.66
CA ASN A 205 3.80 -8.06 -1.37
C ASN A 205 5.28 -7.66 -1.44
N MET A 206 5.81 -7.38 -2.62
CA MET A 206 7.21 -7.01 -2.83
C MET A 206 7.30 -5.84 -3.84
N PRO A 207 8.21 -4.87 -3.64
CA PRO A 207 8.47 -3.83 -4.63
C PRO A 207 8.94 -4.43 -5.96
N SER A 208 8.79 -3.66 -7.05
CA SER A 208 9.31 -4.09 -8.35
C SER A 208 10.84 -3.97 -8.36
N VAL A 209 11.50 -5.01 -8.85
CA VAL A 209 12.97 -5.13 -8.88
C VAL A 209 13.36 -5.76 -10.22
N THR A 210 14.29 -5.13 -10.94
CA THR A 210 14.81 -5.66 -12.20
C THR A 210 15.75 -6.85 -11.96
N ALA A 211 16.03 -7.65 -13.00
CA ALA A 211 16.95 -8.78 -12.92
C ALA A 211 18.38 -8.38 -12.50
N GLU A 212 18.85 -7.21 -12.92
CA GLU A 212 20.18 -6.70 -12.57
C GLU A 212 20.21 -6.24 -11.11
N GLU A 213 19.18 -5.52 -10.67
CA GLU A 213 19.01 -5.11 -9.28
C GLU A 213 18.92 -6.33 -8.35
N ALA A 214 18.13 -7.35 -8.70
CA ALA A 214 17.92 -8.54 -7.87
C ALA A 214 19.23 -9.25 -7.49
N LYS A 215 20.23 -9.27 -8.40
CA LYS A 215 21.53 -9.90 -8.16
C LYS A 215 22.36 -9.20 -7.07
N VAL A 216 22.20 -7.88 -6.93
CA VAL A 216 23.03 -7.06 -6.02
C VAL A 216 22.25 -6.64 -4.77
N MET A 217 20.95 -6.42 -4.90
CA MET A 217 20.12 -5.83 -3.86
C MET A 217 19.68 -6.79 -2.77
N GLY A 218 19.67 -8.10 -3.02
CA GLY A 218 19.18 -9.09 -2.05
C GLY A 218 19.74 -8.87 -0.63
N PRO A 219 21.07 -8.85 -0.45
CA PRO A 219 21.68 -8.55 0.85
C PRO A 219 21.30 -7.19 1.45
N TRP A 220 21.14 -6.16 0.63
CA TRP A 220 20.79 -4.80 1.08
C TRP A 220 19.31 -4.68 1.48
N VAL A 221 18.41 -5.40 0.80
CA VAL A 221 17.00 -5.52 1.17
C VAL A 221 16.87 -6.27 2.49
N THR A 222 17.62 -7.36 2.68
CA THR A 222 17.70 -8.08 3.96
C THR A 222 18.21 -7.15 5.06
N LEU A 223 19.29 -6.42 4.81
CA LEU A 223 19.83 -5.44 5.75
C LEU A 223 18.79 -4.38 6.13
N ALA A 224 18.14 -3.75 5.15
CA ALA A 224 17.11 -2.73 5.38
C ALA A 224 15.97 -3.29 6.24
N THR A 225 15.53 -4.52 5.96
CA THR A 225 14.52 -5.24 6.74
C THR A 225 14.97 -5.45 8.18
N HIS A 226 16.22 -5.89 8.41
CA HIS A 226 16.76 -6.08 9.76
C HIS A 226 16.96 -4.78 10.53
N LEU A 227 17.43 -3.71 9.87
CA LEU A 227 17.53 -2.38 10.48
C LEU A 227 16.14 -1.90 10.92
N GLY A 228 15.14 -2.03 10.05
CA GLY A 228 13.76 -1.72 10.39
C GLY A 228 13.24 -2.57 11.54
N GLY A 229 13.45 -3.89 11.48
CA GLY A 229 13.04 -4.83 12.51
C GLY A 229 13.69 -4.57 13.87
N PHE A 230 14.96 -4.16 13.90
CA PHE A 230 15.63 -3.75 15.13
C PHE A 230 14.94 -2.53 15.72
N VAL A 231 14.74 -1.47 14.94
CA VAL A 231 14.12 -0.23 15.44
C VAL A 231 12.68 -0.45 15.87
N GLY A 232 11.90 -1.20 15.10
CA GLY A 232 10.52 -1.55 15.42
C GLY A 232 10.39 -2.34 16.73
N GLN A 233 11.31 -3.28 16.99
CA GLN A 233 11.34 -4.02 18.27
C GLN A 233 11.82 -3.16 19.44
N MET A 234 12.61 -2.12 19.18
CA MET A 234 13.16 -1.22 20.20
C MET A 234 12.29 0.02 20.46
N THR A 235 11.18 0.16 19.75
CA THR A 235 10.28 1.32 19.81
C THR A 235 8.87 0.86 20.15
N ASP A 236 8.47 1.09 21.40
CA ASP A 236 7.11 0.79 21.87
C ASP A 236 6.19 2.02 21.71
N GLU A 237 6.75 3.22 21.51
CA GLU A 237 6.03 4.48 21.37
C GLU A 237 5.55 4.76 19.94
N PRO A 238 4.49 5.58 19.75
CA PRO A 238 4.06 6.01 18.43
C PRO A 238 5.17 6.74 17.66
N VAL A 239 5.48 6.24 16.47
CA VAL A 239 6.44 6.84 15.54
C VAL A 239 5.80 8.02 14.84
N THR A 240 6.54 9.13 14.74
CA THR A 240 6.11 10.36 14.06
C THR A 240 6.88 10.61 12.77
N ALA A 241 8.14 10.16 12.72
CA ALA A 241 8.94 10.20 11.50
C ALA A 241 9.92 9.02 11.39
N ILE A 242 10.22 8.62 10.16
CA ILE A 242 11.23 7.63 9.77
C ILE A 242 12.16 8.33 8.78
N ASN A 243 13.43 8.48 9.15
CA ASN A 243 14.47 9.05 8.29
C ASN A 243 15.45 7.95 7.90
N ILE A 244 15.60 7.71 6.61
CA ILE A 244 16.48 6.68 6.07
C ILE A 244 17.60 7.35 5.28
N LEU A 245 18.83 7.14 5.71
CA LEU A 245 20.04 7.63 5.06
C LEU A 245 20.71 6.47 4.31
N TYR A 246 21.02 6.71 3.05
CA TYR A 246 21.81 5.84 2.19
C TYR A 246 23.13 6.53 1.85
N ASP A 247 24.24 5.91 2.23
CA ASP A 247 25.60 6.41 2.01
C ASP A 247 26.37 5.54 1.03
N GLY A 248 27.13 6.16 0.12
CA GLY A 248 28.05 5.44 -0.75
C GLY A 248 27.33 4.59 -1.80
N THR A 249 27.80 3.37 -2.03
CA THR A 249 27.32 2.51 -3.14
C THR A 249 25.82 2.21 -3.08
N VAL A 250 25.24 2.06 -1.87
CA VAL A 250 23.81 1.80 -1.72
C VAL A 250 22.92 2.99 -2.10
N SER A 251 23.49 4.20 -2.15
CA SER A 251 22.74 5.41 -2.49
C SER A 251 22.35 5.51 -3.97
N GLU A 252 22.98 4.71 -4.84
CA GLU A 252 22.65 4.60 -6.27
C GLU A 252 21.67 3.45 -6.59
N MET A 253 21.31 2.65 -5.58
CA MET A 253 20.43 1.50 -5.77
C MET A 253 18.95 1.93 -5.83
N ASN A 254 18.06 0.96 -6.03
CA ASN A 254 16.61 1.19 -5.95
C ASN A 254 16.19 1.51 -4.50
N LEU A 255 16.26 2.80 -4.15
CA LEU A 255 15.96 3.31 -2.82
C LEU A 255 14.49 3.11 -2.44
N GLU A 256 13.58 3.04 -3.42
CA GLU A 256 12.17 2.78 -3.16
C GLU A 256 11.97 1.38 -2.57
N ALA A 257 12.60 0.36 -3.17
CA ALA A 257 12.56 -1.00 -2.64
C ALA A 257 13.21 -1.11 -1.25
N LEU A 258 14.33 -0.42 -1.02
CA LEU A 258 15.00 -0.41 0.28
C LEU A 258 14.17 0.34 1.36
N ASN A 259 13.50 1.42 0.99
CA ASN A 259 12.58 2.14 1.87
C ASN A 259 11.42 1.22 2.28
N CYS A 260 10.80 0.53 1.31
CA CYS A 260 9.74 -0.44 1.54
C CYS A 260 10.16 -1.52 2.55
N ALA A 261 11.36 -2.09 2.38
CA ALA A 261 11.92 -3.09 3.28
C ALA A 261 12.15 -2.55 4.71
N ALA A 262 12.77 -1.38 4.84
CA ALA A 262 13.01 -0.75 6.14
C ALA A 262 11.71 -0.39 6.87
N VAL A 263 10.76 0.23 6.18
CA VAL A 263 9.48 0.64 6.77
C VAL A 263 8.64 -0.58 7.16
N ALA A 264 8.60 -1.62 6.32
CA ALA A 264 7.92 -2.87 6.66
C ALA A 264 8.55 -3.52 7.90
N GLY A 265 9.88 -3.56 8.00
CA GLY A 265 10.58 -4.06 9.18
C GLY A 265 10.19 -3.32 10.46
N ILE A 266 10.11 -1.98 10.42
CA ILE A 266 9.67 -1.16 11.57
C ILE A 266 8.23 -1.51 11.96
N MET A 267 7.34 -1.62 10.98
CA MET A 267 5.91 -1.78 11.22
C MET A 267 5.50 -3.20 11.63
N LYS A 268 6.28 -4.22 11.27
CA LYS A 268 5.94 -5.63 11.49
C LYS A 268 5.64 -5.96 12.95
N ARG A 269 6.28 -5.27 13.90
CA ARG A 269 6.01 -5.46 15.33
C ARG A 269 4.61 -5.00 15.75
N ALA A 270 4.13 -3.90 15.18
CA ALA A 270 2.82 -3.32 15.50
C ALA A 270 1.69 -3.88 14.62
N ASN A 271 2.03 -4.37 13.41
CA ASN A 271 1.11 -4.99 12.48
C ASN A 271 1.79 -6.17 11.77
N PRO A 272 1.60 -7.42 12.26
CA PRO A 272 2.22 -8.61 11.69
C PRO A 272 1.86 -8.88 10.23
N ASP A 273 0.69 -8.42 9.77
CA ASP A 273 0.17 -8.65 8.41
C ASP A 273 0.70 -7.63 7.37
N VAL A 274 1.54 -6.70 7.80
CA VAL A 274 2.11 -5.69 6.91
C VAL A 274 3.12 -6.31 5.94
N ASN A 275 3.11 -5.88 4.68
CA ASN A 275 4.07 -6.30 3.66
C ASN A 275 4.85 -5.10 3.12
N MET A 276 5.85 -5.34 2.26
CA MET A 276 6.75 -4.28 1.77
C MET A 276 6.02 -3.21 0.93
N VAL A 277 4.91 -3.56 0.27
CA VAL A 277 4.15 -2.63 -0.57
C VAL A 277 3.16 -1.81 0.27
N SER A 278 2.49 -2.45 1.24
CA SER A 278 1.49 -1.78 2.08
C SER A 278 2.11 -0.93 3.19
N ALA A 279 3.31 -1.28 3.67
CA ALA A 279 3.93 -0.60 4.81
C ALA A 279 4.10 0.93 4.61
N PRO A 280 4.70 1.43 3.50
CA PRO A 280 4.85 2.88 3.33
C PRO A 280 3.52 3.62 3.23
N VAL A 281 2.50 2.99 2.64
CA VAL A 281 1.15 3.58 2.52
C VAL A 281 0.50 3.68 3.89
N ILE A 282 0.48 2.59 4.65
CA ILE A 282 -0.09 2.55 6.00
C ILE A 282 0.65 3.51 6.93
N ALA A 283 1.97 3.64 6.81
CA ALA A 283 2.75 4.60 7.58
C ALA A 283 2.30 6.04 7.31
N LYS A 284 2.16 6.43 6.03
CA LYS A 284 1.67 7.76 5.64
C LYS A 284 0.24 8.02 6.11
N ASP A 285 -0.64 7.03 6.00
CA ASP A 285 -2.03 7.11 6.49
C ASP A 285 -2.11 7.31 8.01
N ARG A 286 -1.13 6.77 8.76
CA ARG A 286 -0.96 7.00 10.20
C ARG A 286 -0.28 8.34 10.51
N GLY A 287 -0.02 9.18 9.52
CA GLY A 287 0.63 10.49 9.68
C GLY A 287 2.14 10.42 9.89
N ILE A 288 2.77 9.26 9.66
CA ILE A 288 4.23 9.11 9.82
C ILE A 288 4.93 9.76 8.62
N LYS A 289 5.82 10.71 8.91
CA LYS A 289 6.65 11.35 7.88
C LYS A 289 7.82 10.44 7.51
N ILE A 290 7.92 10.04 6.26
CA ILE A 290 9.04 9.25 5.76
C ILE A 290 9.95 10.17 4.96
N SER A 291 11.24 10.22 5.32
CA SER A 291 12.26 10.94 4.58
C SER A 291 13.37 10.01 4.12
N THR A 292 13.88 10.26 2.92
CA THR A 292 15.01 9.54 2.34
C THR A 292 16.11 10.53 2.04
N THR A 293 17.29 10.27 2.58
CA THR A 293 18.50 11.05 2.34
C THR A 293 19.52 10.17 1.62
N ARG A 294 20.13 10.72 0.58
CA ARG A 294 21.26 10.11 -0.12
C ARG A 294 22.48 10.99 0.07
N GLN A 295 23.63 10.36 0.26
CA GLN A 295 24.91 11.05 0.29
C GLN A 295 26.01 10.22 -0.36
N ASP A 296 27.01 10.93 -0.92
CA ASP A 296 28.24 10.31 -1.41
C ASP A 296 28.98 9.62 -0.26
N LYS A 297 29.85 8.66 -0.60
CA LYS A 297 30.57 7.83 0.38
C LYS A 297 31.23 8.69 1.45
N ALA A 298 30.85 8.45 2.70
CA ALA A 298 31.48 9.03 3.87
C ALA A 298 31.92 7.95 4.86
N GLY A 299 33.11 8.11 5.43
CA GLY A 299 33.66 7.16 6.41
C GLY A 299 34.29 5.91 5.78
N THR A 300 34.27 4.81 6.53
CA THR A 300 35.13 3.63 6.26
C THR A 300 34.47 2.58 5.36
N PHE A 301 33.14 2.54 5.28
CA PHE A 301 32.40 1.52 4.53
C PHE A 301 32.16 1.95 3.08
N GLU A 302 32.08 1.00 2.14
CA GLU A 302 31.76 1.31 0.74
C GLU A 302 30.33 1.83 0.56
N GLY A 303 29.42 1.36 1.40
CA GLY A 303 28.11 1.97 1.59
C GLY A 303 27.49 1.50 2.90
N TYR A 304 26.52 2.24 3.40
CA TYR A 304 25.74 1.82 4.56
C TYR A 304 24.33 2.43 4.53
N ILE A 305 23.42 1.78 5.25
CA ILE A 305 22.07 2.28 5.48
C ILE A 305 21.96 2.68 6.95
N LYS A 306 21.45 3.87 7.23
CA LYS A 306 21.11 4.30 8.60
C LYS A 306 19.62 4.63 8.68
N VAL A 307 18.93 3.91 9.54
CA VAL A 307 17.51 4.11 9.83
C VAL A 307 17.37 4.84 11.15
N THR A 308 16.62 5.93 11.14
CA THR A 308 16.38 6.79 12.30
C THR A 308 14.88 6.95 12.51
N VAL A 309 14.39 6.62 13.69
CA VAL A 309 12.99 6.76 14.07
C VAL A 309 12.85 7.85 15.12
N VAL A 310 11.86 8.72 14.90
CA VAL A 310 11.54 9.86 15.76
C VAL A 310 10.17 9.61 16.41
N THR A 311 10.13 9.69 17.74
CA THR A 311 8.90 9.68 18.53
C THR A 311 8.76 11.01 19.25
N ALA A 312 7.64 11.22 19.97
CA ALA A 312 7.46 12.42 20.78
C ALA A 312 8.53 12.59 21.87
N ASN A 313 9.14 11.49 22.32
CA ASN A 313 10.01 11.47 23.49
C ASN A 313 11.50 11.35 23.15
N ARG A 314 11.84 10.77 21.99
CA ARG A 314 13.22 10.43 21.65
C ARG A 314 13.42 10.16 20.17
N GLU A 315 14.69 10.20 19.77
CA GLU A 315 15.18 9.73 18.49
C GLU A 315 16.08 8.51 18.70
N ARG A 316 15.97 7.51 17.82
CA ARG A 316 16.82 6.31 17.85
C ARG A 316 17.29 6.00 16.44
N SER A 317 18.59 5.74 16.30
CA SER A 317 19.18 5.33 15.03
C SER A 317 19.92 4.01 15.12
N VAL A 318 19.84 3.23 14.05
CA VAL A 318 20.69 2.07 13.79
C VAL A 318 21.26 2.18 12.38
N ALA A 319 22.50 1.78 12.21
CA ALA A 319 23.14 1.70 10.90
C ALA A 319 23.74 0.31 10.67
N GLY A 320 23.77 -0.09 9.42
CA GLY A 320 24.34 -1.36 9.01
C GLY A 320 24.89 -1.30 7.58
N THR A 321 25.70 -2.31 7.25
CA THR A 321 26.33 -2.47 5.94
C THR A 321 26.28 -3.94 5.52
N VAL A 322 26.54 -4.21 4.24
CA VAL A 322 26.75 -5.56 3.72
C VAL A 322 28.26 -5.73 3.50
N PHE A 323 28.85 -6.72 4.16
CA PHE A 323 30.28 -7.01 4.01
C PHE A 323 30.57 -7.76 2.70
N SER A 324 31.85 -7.93 2.37
CA SER A 324 32.30 -8.64 1.15
C SER A 324 31.86 -10.11 1.08
N ASP A 325 31.48 -10.69 2.22
CA ASP A 325 30.87 -12.02 2.32
C ASP A 325 29.38 -12.04 1.97
N GLY A 326 28.80 -10.89 1.61
CA GLY A 326 27.38 -10.71 1.30
C GLY A 326 26.47 -10.71 2.53
N LYS A 327 27.03 -10.71 3.75
CA LYS A 327 26.24 -10.77 4.98
C LYS A 327 25.96 -9.38 5.56
N PRO A 328 24.72 -9.11 6.01
CA PRO A 328 24.39 -7.87 6.69
C PRO A 328 24.97 -7.83 8.11
N ARG A 329 25.45 -6.65 8.53
CA ARG A 329 25.93 -6.40 9.90
C ARG A 329 25.46 -5.07 10.43
N PHE A 330 25.18 -5.01 11.73
CA PHE A 330 25.02 -3.73 12.42
C PHE A 330 26.40 -3.11 12.66
N ILE A 331 26.54 -1.85 12.25
CA ILE A 331 27.79 -1.09 12.40
C ILE A 331 27.68 0.03 13.44
N GLN A 332 26.46 0.45 13.77
CA GLN A 332 26.22 1.52 14.73
C GLN A 332 24.82 1.42 15.34
N ILE A 333 24.72 1.58 16.66
CA ILE A 333 23.44 1.69 17.39
C ILE A 333 23.53 2.88 18.33
N LYS A 334 22.55 3.80 18.28
CA LYS A 334 22.55 5.05 19.09
C LYS A 334 23.85 5.87 18.97
N GLY A 335 24.49 5.84 17.81
CA GLY A 335 25.79 6.52 17.60
C GLY A 335 27.01 5.79 18.17
N ILE A 336 26.83 4.65 18.86
CA ILE A 336 27.92 3.80 19.34
C ILE A 336 28.28 2.81 18.24
N ASN A 337 29.54 2.81 17.83
CA ASN A 337 30.05 1.89 16.80
C ASN A 337 30.12 0.46 17.34
N ILE A 338 29.70 -0.49 16.52
CA ILE A 338 29.73 -1.93 16.78
C ILE A 338 30.05 -2.67 15.47
N ASP A 339 30.38 -3.95 15.54
CA ASP A 339 30.42 -4.85 14.37
C ASP A 339 29.73 -6.15 14.78
N ALA A 340 28.43 -6.24 14.52
CA ALA A 340 27.62 -7.37 14.95
C ALA A 340 26.92 -8.05 13.78
N GLU A 341 27.14 -9.37 13.66
CA GLU A 341 26.33 -10.24 12.81
C GLU A 341 24.90 -10.31 13.33
N ILE A 342 23.93 -10.43 12.42
CA ILE A 342 22.51 -10.46 12.76
C ILE A 342 22.05 -11.92 12.87
N GLY A 343 21.79 -12.34 14.10
CA GLY A 343 21.32 -13.68 14.44
C GLY A 343 19.80 -13.77 14.61
N ALA A 344 19.24 -14.98 14.63
CA ALA A 344 17.79 -15.20 14.75
C ALA A 344 17.30 -14.76 16.12
N HIS A 345 18.00 -15.21 17.16
CA HIS A 345 17.73 -14.88 18.54
C HIS A 345 18.86 -14.01 19.05
N MET A 346 18.56 -12.75 19.35
CA MET A 346 19.53 -11.83 19.88
C MET A 346 19.10 -11.25 21.22
N LEU A 347 20.06 -10.84 22.02
CA LEU A 347 19.81 -10.05 23.22
C LEU A 347 20.53 -8.72 23.13
N TYR A 348 19.77 -7.64 23.23
CA TYR A 348 20.29 -6.29 23.34
C TYR A 348 20.29 -5.84 24.78
N THR A 349 21.42 -5.32 25.25
CA THR A 349 21.53 -4.69 26.56
C THR A 349 22.21 -3.34 26.49
N THR A 350 21.87 -2.46 27.45
CA THR A 350 22.58 -1.20 27.69
C THR A 350 22.98 -1.10 29.14
N ASN A 351 24.14 -0.52 29.41
CA ASN A 351 24.70 -0.38 30.76
C ASN A 351 25.74 0.76 30.79
N LYS A 352 26.23 1.09 31.99
CA LYS A 352 27.46 1.87 32.14
C LYS A 352 28.68 0.95 32.00
N ASP A 353 29.73 1.43 31.33
CA ASP A 353 30.99 0.69 31.12
C ASP A 353 31.78 0.58 32.44
N VAL A 354 31.44 -0.40 33.27
CA VAL A 354 32.07 -0.68 34.57
C VAL A 354 32.51 -2.15 34.67
N PRO A 355 33.53 -2.47 35.48
CA PRO A 355 33.95 -3.85 35.69
C PRO A 355 32.81 -4.74 36.18
N GLY A 356 32.78 -5.99 35.70
CA GLY A 356 31.81 -7.00 36.13
C GLY A 356 30.64 -7.23 35.17
N ILE A 357 30.29 -6.26 34.30
CA ILE A 357 29.14 -6.38 33.40
C ILE A 357 29.19 -7.63 32.52
N ILE A 358 30.30 -7.82 31.79
CA ILE A 358 30.48 -8.97 30.88
C ILE A 358 30.43 -10.29 31.67
N GLY A 359 31.08 -10.32 32.83
CA GLY A 359 31.10 -11.50 33.71
C GLY A 359 29.71 -11.87 34.20
N THR A 360 28.95 -10.90 34.71
CA THR A 360 27.57 -11.12 35.17
C THR A 360 26.67 -11.58 34.03
N LEU A 361 26.78 -10.97 32.85
CA LEU A 361 25.97 -11.36 31.70
C LEU A 361 26.30 -12.80 31.26
N GLY A 362 27.58 -13.13 31.07
CA GLY A 362 28.01 -14.46 30.67
C GLY A 362 27.67 -15.54 31.70
N GLN A 363 27.86 -15.26 32.99
CA GLN A 363 27.52 -16.18 34.07
C GLN A 363 26.01 -16.44 34.13
N THR A 364 25.20 -15.38 34.07
CA THR A 364 23.73 -15.51 34.09
C THR A 364 23.23 -16.32 32.90
N MET A 365 23.79 -16.12 31.70
CA MET A 365 23.43 -16.94 30.54
C MET A 365 23.82 -18.40 30.72
N GLY A 366 25.08 -18.66 31.10
CA GLY A 366 25.62 -20.01 31.24
C GLY A 366 24.92 -20.83 32.32
N GLU A 367 24.63 -20.25 33.48
CA GLU A 367 23.91 -20.91 34.58
C GLU A 367 22.48 -21.30 34.21
N ASN A 368 21.90 -20.64 33.21
CA ASN A 368 20.56 -20.93 32.72
C ASN A 368 20.56 -21.68 31.38
N GLY A 369 21.71 -22.26 30.99
CA GLY A 369 21.83 -23.09 29.78
C GLY A 369 21.69 -22.32 28.47
N VAL A 370 21.88 -21.00 28.48
CA VAL A 370 21.83 -20.17 27.26
C VAL A 370 23.22 -20.10 26.65
N ASN A 371 23.40 -20.74 25.49
CA ASN A 371 24.65 -20.64 24.74
C ASN A 371 24.73 -19.30 23.98
N ILE A 372 25.91 -18.68 23.99
CA ILE A 372 26.20 -17.42 23.31
C ILE A 372 27.10 -17.73 22.10
N ALA A 373 26.53 -17.66 20.90
CA ALA A 373 27.24 -17.88 19.64
C ALA A 373 28.16 -16.71 19.28
N ASN A 374 27.74 -15.49 19.57
CA ASN A 374 28.53 -14.29 19.34
C ASN A 374 28.23 -13.23 20.40
N PHE A 375 29.26 -12.49 20.82
CA PHE A 375 29.15 -11.40 21.78
C PHE A 375 29.85 -10.16 21.22
N THR A 376 29.07 -9.12 20.95
CA THR A 376 29.59 -7.82 20.51
C THR A 376 29.35 -6.75 21.56
N LEU A 377 30.39 -5.97 21.86
CA LEU A 377 30.32 -4.82 22.76
C LEU A 377 30.69 -3.54 22.01
N GLY A 378 29.89 -2.49 22.19
CA GLY A 378 30.24 -1.12 21.84
C GLY A 378 30.22 -0.23 23.07
N ARG A 379 31.09 0.77 23.12
CA ARG A 379 31.05 1.82 24.15
C ARG A 379 31.21 3.20 23.54
N ALA A 380 30.48 4.18 24.07
CA ALA A 380 30.61 5.57 23.64
C ALA A 380 31.96 6.17 24.06
N ALA A 381 32.35 5.93 25.32
CA ALA A 381 33.63 6.32 25.90
C ALA A 381 33.92 5.43 27.11
N ALA A 382 35.17 5.42 27.61
CA ALA A 382 35.51 4.71 28.84
C ALA A 382 34.68 5.23 30.02
N GLY A 383 34.01 4.33 30.74
CA GLY A 383 33.10 4.69 31.85
C GLY A 383 31.75 5.28 31.41
N GLY A 384 31.52 5.44 30.11
CA GLY A 384 30.29 5.97 29.53
C GLY A 384 29.21 4.92 29.34
N GLU A 385 28.28 5.18 28.41
CA GLU A 385 27.28 4.21 28.00
C GLU A 385 27.91 3.11 27.13
N ALA A 386 27.51 1.86 27.39
CA ALA A 386 27.89 0.69 26.63
C ALA A 386 26.64 -0.07 26.17
N ILE A 387 26.80 -0.76 25.04
CA ILE A 387 25.82 -1.64 24.42
C ILE A 387 26.46 -3.01 24.31
N ALA A 388 25.74 -4.06 24.69
CA ALA A 388 26.08 -5.43 24.29
C ALA A 388 24.98 -6.01 23.41
N LEU A 389 25.39 -6.66 22.33
CA LEU A 389 24.52 -7.41 21.43
C LEU A 389 25.01 -8.85 21.38
N LEU A 390 24.17 -9.77 21.83
CA LEU A 390 24.48 -11.20 21.87
C LEU A 390 23.68 -11.91 20.80
N TYR A 391 24.33 -12.81 20.07
CA TYR A 391 23.65 -13.85 19.30
C TYR A 391 23.64 -15.12 20.16
N VAL A 392 22.43 -15.64 20.44
CA VAL A 392 22.21 -16.87 21.20
C VAL A 392 21.54 -17.93 20.33
N ASP A 393 21.76 -19.20 20.65
CA ASP A 393 21.25 -20.31 19.82
C ASP A 393 19.73 -20.48 19.89
N HIS A 394 19.11 -20.05 21.00
CA HIS A 394 17.69 -20.23 21.30
C HIS A 394 17.08 -18.97 21.94
N PRO A 395 15.75 -18.78 21.88
CA PRO A 395 15.09 -17.69 22.58
C PRO A 395 15.42 -17.67 24.07
N VAL A 396 15.82 -16.50 24.59
CA VAL A 396 16.11 -16.33 26.02
C VAL A 396 14.80 -16.36 26.82
N ALA A 397 14.69 -17.29 27.77
CA ALA A 397 13.49 -17.43 28.59
C ALA A 397 13.24 -16.17 29.46
N PRO A 398 11.98 -15.77 29.70
CA PRO A 398 11.64 -14.59 30.49
C PRO A 398 12.27 -14.56 31.89
N GLU A 399 12.43 -15.73 32.51
CA GLU A 399 13.07 -15.87 33.83
C GLU A 399 14.53 -15.41 33.82
N VAL A 400 15.26 -15.69 32.73
CA VAL A 400 16.67 -15.30 32.57
C VAL A 400 16.78 -13.79 32.34
N LEU A 401 15.85 -13.22 31.56
CA LEU A 401 15.75 -11.77 31.37
C LEU A 401 15.49 -11.07 32.71
N GLY A 402 14.56 -11.59 33.51
CA GLY A 402 14.25 -11.07 34.85
C GLY A 402 15.45 -11.15 35.81
N LYS A 403 16.25 -12.22 35.73
CA LYS A 403 17.51 -12.33 36.50
C LYS A 403 18.50 -11.23 36.14
N LEU A 404 18.65 -10.91 34.86
CA LEU A 404 19.54 -9.82 34.41
C LEU A 404 19.04 -8.46 34.89
N GLU A 405 17.74 -8.18 34.73
CA GLU A 405 17.13 -6.93 35.19
C GLU A 405 17.27 -6.76 36.72
N ALA A 406 17.08 -7.84 37.47
CA ALA A 406 17.21 -7.83 38.93
C ALA A 406 18.63 -7.51 39.45
N THR A 407 19.66 -7.63 38.60
CA THR A 407 21.03 -7.22 38.98
C THR A 407 21.16 -5.70 39.18
N GLY A 408 20.28 -4.90 38.57
CA GLY A 408 20.37 -3.44 38.57
C GLY A 408 21.55 -2.88 37.75
N LEU A 409 22.33 -3.73 37.08
CA LEU A 409 23.50 -3.33 36.30
C LEU A 409 23.14 -2.88 34.88
N PHE A 410 22.01 -3.34 34.36
CA PHE A 410 21.55 -3.07 32.99
C PHE A 410 20.42 -2.03 33.01
N GLN A 411 20.54 -1.02 32.15
CA GLN A 411 19.52 0.01 31.94
C GLN A 411 18.42 -0.47 31.00
N GLN A 412 18.74 -1.39 30.09
CA GLN A 412 17.78 -2.02 29.19
C GLN A 412 18.25 -3.45 28.93
N VAL A 413 17.30 -4.39 28.92
CA VAL A 413 17.47 -5.77 28.49
C VAL A 413 16.31 -6.07 27.54
N LYS A 414 16.57 -6.29 26.25
CA LYS A 414 15.55 -6.55 25.23
C LYS A 414 15.91 -7.80 24.44
N PRO A 415 15.10 -8.87 24.48
CA PRO A 415 15.22 -9.93 23.51
C PRO A 415 14.79 -9.39 22.14
N LEU A 416 15.50 -9.81 21.11
CA LEU A 416 15.27 -9.45 19.72
C LEU A 416 15.14 -10.73 18.89
N GLN A 417 14.20 -10.71 17.95
CA GLN A 417 13.97 -11.77 17.00
C GLN A 417 14.16 -11.22 15.59
N PHE A 418 14.96 -11.91 14.79
CA PHE A 418 15.10 -11.64 13.36
C PHE A 418 14.75 -12.88 12.56
N ASP A 419 14.25 -12.62 11.35
CA ASP A 419 14.06 -13.62 10.31
C ASP A 419 15.32 -13.63 9.45
N ILE A 420 16.03 -14.75 9.37
CA ILE A 420 17.31 -14.83 8.66
C ILE A 420 17.22 -15.52 7.29
N GLY A 421 15.99 -15.78 6.82
CA GLY A 421 15.74 -16.48 5.55
C GLY A 421 15.47 -17.96 5.74
#